data_AF-A0A7V8QGR0-F1
#
_entry.id   AF-A0A7V8QGR0-F1
#
_cell.length_a   1.000
_cell.length_b   1.000
_cell.length_c   1.000
_cell.angle_alpha   90.00
_cell.angle_beta   90.00
_cell.angle_gamma   90.00
#
_symmetry.space_group_name_H-M   'P 1'
#
loop_
_entity.id
_entity.type
_entity.pdbx_description
1 polymer ?
#
loop_
_entity_poly.entity_id
_entity_poly.type
_entity_poly.pdbx_seq_one_letter_code
_entity_poly.pdbx_strand_id
1 'polypeptide(L)'
;MSNHRTTAVAGVVLAVVALVGCGEDGPGGDIATGQSGSGTTAGTAETKAIQAGETWYTTAQVRQGRGIYNNNCASCHGAMGQGARDWRERGPDGNFPAPPLNGSGHTWHHPMPVLERIIREGGPANMPAWEHKLSDAEIEAVLAYVQSMWPQKVYDAWAQRMQGQGQG
;
A
#
# COMPACT_ATOMS: atom_id res chain seq x y z
N MET A 1 25.70 40.31 59.17
CA MET A 1 25.74 38.84 59.35
C MET A 1 26.72 38.29 58.34
N SER A 2 27.63 37.43 58.80
CA SER A 2 28.94 37.05 58.24
C SER A 2 28.98 36.50 56.81
N ASN A 3 30.05 36.90 56.10
CA ASN A 3 30.72 36.14 55.04
C ASN A 3 31.36 34.85 55.58
N HIS A 4 31.52 33.82 54.74
CA HIS A 4 32.61 32.80 54.67
C HIS A 4 32.13 31.65 53.76
N ARG A 5 32.92 30.87 53.02
CA ARG A 5 34.28 30.88 52.45
C ARG A 5 34.33 29.63 51.56
N THR A 6 35.05 29.71 50.45
CA THR A 6 35.40 28.65 49.50
C THR A 6 36.14 27.48 50.16
N THR A 7 35.85 26.23 49.77
CA THR A 7 36.81 25.10 49.86
C THR A 7 36.66 24.19 48.66
N ALA A 8 37.71 24.14 47.84
CA ALA A 8 37.96 23.11 46.85
C ALA A 8 38.41 21.81 47.54
N VAL A 9 38.06 20.66 46.98
CA VAL A 9 38.73 19.38 47.29
C VAL A 9 39.17 18.78 45.97
N ALA A 10 40.49 18.73 45.80
CA ALA A 10 41.20 18.01 44.75
C ALA A 10 41.68 16.66 45.31
N GLY A 11 41.84 15.68 44.42
CA GLY A 11 42.44 14.37 44.68
C GLY A 11 41.41 13.23 44.66
N VAL A 12 41.62 12.10 44.02
CA VAL A 12 42.86 11.43 43.63
C VAL A 12 42.61 10.61 42.36
N VAL A 13 43.56 10.69 41.44
CA VAL A 13 43.69 9.81 40.28
C VAL A 13 44.17 8.45 40.77
N LEU A 14 43.44 7.38 40.45
CA LEU A 14 44.04 6.05 40.31
C LEU A 14 43.56 5.45 39.00
N ALA A 15 44.41 5.58 37.97
CA ALA A 15 44.31 4.79 36.77
C ALA A 15 44.83 3.39 37.07
N VAL A 16 43.97 2.38 36.95
CA VAL A 16 44.40 0.99 36.80
C VAL A 16 44.02 0.58 35.38
N VAL A 17 45.04 0.50 34.54
CA VAL A 17 44.97 -0.13 33.22
C VAL A 17 45.47 -1.57 33.38
N ALA A 18 44.59 -2.54 33.12
CA ALA A 18 44.92 -3.92 32.81
C ALA A 18 43.89 -4.37 31.76
N LEU A 19 44.26 -4.34 30.48
CA LEU A 19 44.78 -5.45 29.67
C LEU A 19 43.77 -6.58 29.42
N VAL A 20 43.32 -6.63 28.15
CA VAL A 20 43.21 -7.81 27.27
C VAL A 20 42.29 -8.97 27.72
N GLY A 21 41.26 -9.22 26.90
CA GLY A 21 40.56 -10.50 26.80
C GLY A 21 39.34 -10.45 25.88
N CYS A 22 39.48 -10.97 24.66
CA CYS A 22 38.38 -11.29 23.74
C CYS A 22 37.93 -12.75 23.94
N GLY A 23 36.63 -13.01 23.73
CA GLY A 23 36.00 -14.32 23.51
C GLY A 23 35.34 -14.97 24.74
N GLU A 24 34.26 -15.76 24.68
CA GLU A 24 33.44 -16.34 23.61
C GLU A 24 32.19 -16.96 24.30
N ASP A 25 31.04 -16.94 23.60
CA ASP A 25 29.95 -17.94 23.57
C ASP A 25 29.42 -18.61 24.85
N GLY A 26 28.18 -18.22 25.22
CA GLY A 26 27.34 -18.94 26.19
C GLY A 26 26.26 -19.79 25.48
N PRO A 27 26.03 -21.05 25.91
CA PRO A 27 25.03 -21.92 25.29
C PRO A 27 23.68 -21.92 26.04
N GLY A 28 22.59 -22.08 25.28
CA GLY A 28 21.50 -22.98 25.65
C GLY A 28 20.27 -22.39 26.37
N GLY A 29 19.25 -22.07 25.57
CA GLY A 29 18.00 -22.85 25.54
C GLY A 29 16.90 -22.55 26.56
N ASP A 30 15.80 -21.97 26.06
CA ASP A 30 14.44 -22.36 26.41
C ASP A 30 13.43 -21.97 25.30
N ILE A 31 12.86 -23.02 24.71
CA ILE A 31 11.68 -23.00 23.85
C ILE A 31 10.47 -23.10 24.79
N ALA A 32 9.76 -21.99 24.99
CA ALA A 32 8.47 -21.98 25.67
C ALA A 32 7.33 -22.03 24.65
N THR A 33 6.86 -23.24 24.39
CA THR A 33 5.58 -23.55 23.77
C THR A 33 4.44 -23.05 24.67
N GLY A 34 3.58 -22.19 24.14
CA GLY A 34 2.34 -21.74 24.79
C GLY A 34 1.16 -21.82 23.83
N GLN A 35 0.51 -22.98 23.74
CA GLN A 35 -0.83 -23.15 23.19
C GLN A 35 -1.85 -23.21 24.33
N SER A 36 -2.82 -22.30 24.33
CA SER A 36 -4.26 -22.62 24.46
C SER A 36 -5.08 -21.33 24.63
N GLY A 37 -6.13 -21.20 23.81
CA GLY A 37 -7.10 -20.13 23.95
C GLY A 37 -8.04 -19.99 22.76
N SER A 38 -8.83 -21.02 22.46
CA SER A 38 -9.98 -20.94 21.57
C SER A 38 -11.00 -19.94 22.13
N GLY A 39 -11.29 -18.89 21.37
CA GLY A 39 -12.40 -17.98 21.60
C GLY A 39 -13.20 -17.83 20.30
N THR A 40 -14.29 -18.57 20.18
CA THR A 40 -15.32 -18.38 19.17
C THR A 40 -16.00 -17.04 19.37
N THR A 41 -15.86 -16.12 18.41
CA THR A 41 -16.89 -15.10 18.15
C THR A 41 -17.11 -14.94 16.65
N ALA A 42 -18.36 -14.68 16.33
CA ALA A 42 -18.96 -14.75 15.02
C ALA A 42 -18.35 -13.76 14.00
N GLY A 43 -18.43 -14.16 12.73
CA GLY A 43 -17.88 -13.43 11.60
C GLY A 43 -18.37 -11.99 11.49
N THR A 44 -17.43 -11.07 11.61
CA THR A 44 -17.37 -9.89 10.77
C THR A 44 -16.39 -10.18 9.64
N ALA A 45 -16.82 -10.05 8.39
CA ALA A 45 -15.91 -9.99 7.26
C ALA A 45 -15.09 -8.70 7.39
N GLU A 46 -14.03 -8.74 8.19
CA GLU A 46 -13.04 -7.69 8.26
C GLU A 46 -12.27 -7.70 6.94
N THR A 47 -12.43 -6.62 6.19
CA THR A 47 -11.53 -6.35 5.07
C THR A 47 -10.16 -6.08 5.69
N LYS A 48 -9.30 -7.11 5.76
CA LYS A 48 -7.91 -6.98 6.21
C LYS A 48 -7.28 -5.87 5.36
N ALA A 49 -6.97 -4.75 6.01
CA ALA A 49 -6.25 -3.66 5.38
C ALA A 49 -4.90 -4.21 4.90
N ILE A 50 -4.60 -4.02 3.63
CA ILE A 50 -3.39 -4.58 3.02
C ILE A 50 -2.17 -3.94 3.68
N GLN A 51 -1.30 -4.76 4.27
CA GLN A 51 -0.08 -4.27 4.91
C GLN A 51 0.95 -3.88 3.84
N ALA A 52 1.65 -2.77 4.09
CA ALA A 52 2.76 -2.33 3.26
C ALA A 52 3.85 -3.42 3.24
N GLY A 53 4.04 -4.06 2.08
CA GLY A 53 4.92 -5.22 1.88
C GLY A 53 4.26 -6.37 1.10
N GLU A 54 2.92 -6.41 1.03
CA GLU A 54 2.16 -7.44 0.30
C GLU A 54 1.77 -6.97 -1.12
N THR A 55 1.91 -5.66 -1.40
CA THR A 55 1.54 -5.01 -2.67
C THR A 55 2.74 -4.45 -3.43
N TRP A 56 2.58 -4.24 -4.74
CA TRP A 56 3.60 -3.55 -5.55
C TRP A 56 3.70 -2.05 -5.27
N TYR A 57 2.65 -1.46 -4.69
CA TYR A 57 2.59 -0.03 -4.37
C TYR A 57 2.83 0.26 -2.89
N THR A 58 3.27 1.49 -2.62
CA THR A 58 3.47 2.05 -1.28
C THR A 58 2.26 2.87 -0.82
N THR A 59 2.15 3.11 0.49
CA THR A 59 1.13 4.02 1.05
C THR A 59 1.27 5.44 0.49
N ALA A 60 2.49 5.89 0.17
CA ALA A 60 2.72 7.20 -0.42
C ALA A 60 2.12 7.34 -1.82
N GLN A 61 2.33 6.33 -2.68
CA GLN A 61 1.72 6.26 -4.02
C GLN A 61 0.19 6.23 -3.93
N VAL A 62 -0.38 5.45 -2.99
CA VAL A 62 -1.84 5.42 -2.77
C VAL A 62 -2.37 6.80 -2.40
N ARG A 63 -1.70 7.53 -1.49
CA ARG A 63 -2.13 8.89 -1.11
C ARG A 63 -2.06 9.88 -2.27
N GLN A 64 -0.97 9.86 -3.04
CA GLN A 64 -0.82 10.70 -4.22
C GLN A 64 -1.90 10.38 -5.26
N GLY A 65 -2.07 9.10 -5.57
CA GLY A 65 -3.06 8.58 -6.51
C GLY A 65 -4.48 8.96 -6.15
N ARG A 66 -4.84 8.92 -4.86
CA ARG A 66 -6.15 9.35 -4.37
C ARG A 66 -6.44 10.81 -4.72
N GLY A 67 -5.47 11.70 -4.54
CA GLY A 67 -5.62 13.11 -4.88
C GLY A 67 -5.88 13.32 -6.36
N ILE A 68 -5.07 12.66 -7.21
CA ILE A 68 -5.20 12.73 -8.67
C ILE A 68 -6.54 12.14 -9.12
N TYR A 69 -6.90 10.96 -8.60
CA TYR A 69 -8.13 10.26 -8.92
C TYR A 69 -9.37 11.10 -8.60
N ASN A 70 -9.40 11.72 -7.42
CA ASN A 70 -10.54 12.55 -7.01
C ASN A 70 -10.74 13.76 -7.93
N ASN A 71 -9.65 14.35 -8.44
CA ASN A 71 -9.72 15.51 -9.31
C ASN A 71 -10.05 15.17 -10.77
N ASN A 72 -9.71 13.96 -11.22
CA ASN A 72 -9.69 13.63 -12.65
C ASN A 72 -10.59 12.44 -13.05
N CYS A 73 -10.86 11.51 -12.15
CA CYS A 73 -11.47 10.21 -12.47
C CYS A 73 -12.81 9.99 -11.76
N ALA A 74 -12.94 10.52 -10.54
CA ALA A 74 -14.08 10.25 -9.66
C ALA A 74 -15.42 10.78 -10.20
N SER A 75 -15.42 11.79 -11.09
CA SER A 75 -16.64 12.32 -11.69
C SER A 75 -17.41 11.27 -12.49
N CYS A 76 -16.71 10.30 -13.07
CA CYS A 76 -17.32 9.24 -13.88
C CYS A 76 -17.29 7.89 -13.13
N HIS A 77 -16.16 7.54 -12.50
CA HIS A 77 -16.00 6.24 -11.84
C HIS A 77 -16.46 6.23 -10.38
N GLY A 78 -16.85 7.38 -9.82
CA GLY A 78 -17.23 7.54 -8.41
C GLY A 78 -16.03 7.59 -7.47
N ALA A 79 -16.19 8.23 -6.31
CA ALA A 79 -15.08 8.46 -5.35
C ALA A 79 -14.43 7.17 -4.81
N MET A 80 -15.17 6.06 -4.81
CA MET A 80 -14.72 4.73 -4.37
C MET A 80 -14.61 3.75 -5.54
N GLY A 81 -14.50 4.24 -6.77
CA GLY A 81 -14.40 3.39 -7.96
C GLY A 81 -15.60 2.47 -8.18
N GLN A 82 -16.79 2.84 -7.69
CA GLN A 82 -18.00 2.03 -7.81
C GLN A 82 -18.64 2.03 -9.20
N GLY A 83 -18.22 2.96 -10.08
CA GLY A 83 -18.78 3.14 -11.41
C GLY A 83 -20.23 3.64 -11.40
N ALA A 84 -20.81 3.74 -12.59
CA ALA A 84 -22.25 3.99 -12.75
C ALA A 84 -23.06 2.73 -12.42
N ARG A 85 -24.33 2.88 -12.01
CA ARG A 85 -25.20 1.75 -11.61
C ARG A 85 -25.51 0.80 -12.76
N ASP A 86 -25.67 1.35 -13.96
CA ASP A 86 -26.06 0.73 -15.22
C ASP A 86 -24.88 0.54 -16.18
N TRP A 87 -23.64 0.45 -15.66
CA TRP A 87 -22.42 0.37 -16.46
C TRP A 87 -22.34 -0.79 -17.47
N ARG A 88 -23.25 -1.78 -17.35
CA ARG A 88 -23.37 -2.93 -18.27
C ARG A 88 -24.36 -2.70 -19.41
N GLU A 89 -25.08 -1.58 -19.40
CA GLU A 89 -26.07 -1.23 -20.42
C GLU A 89 -25.54 -0.05 -21.24
N ARG A 90 -25.85 -0.01 -22.53
CA ARG A 90 -25.48 1.13 -23.37
C ARG A 90 -26.44 2.30 -23.11
N GLY A 91 -25.87 3.49 -22.96
CA GLY A 91 -26.62 4.72 -22.89
C GLY A 91 -27.21 5.15 -24.25
N PRO A 92 -27.96 6.26 -24.28
CA PRO A 92 -28.57 6.81 -25.50
C PRO A 92 -27.53 7.20 -26.58
N ASP A 93 -26.30 7.47 -26.18
CA ASP A 93 -25.17 7.78 -27.07
C ASP A 93 -24.50 6.51 -27.64
N GLY A 94 -25.00 5.32 -27.28
CA GLY A 94 -24.47 4.03 -27.70
C GLY A 94 -23.24 3.55 -26.92
N ASN A 95 -22.73 4.35 -25.97
CA ASN A 95 -21.58 4.00 -25.16
C ASN A 95 -21.99 3.33 -23.85
N PHE A 96 -21.10 2.52 -23.27
CA PHE A 96 -21.26 2.07 -21.90
C PHE A 96 -20.93 3.22 -20.94
N PRO A 97 -21.62 3.35 -19.80
CA PRO A 97 -21.16 4.20 -18.71
C PRO A 97 -19.84 3.73 -18.10
N ALA A 98 -19.21 4.60 -17.31
CA ALA A 98 -17.94 4.29 -16.66
C ALA A 98 -18.06 3.05 -15.73
N PRO A 99 -17.24 2.00 -15.94
CA PRO A 99 -17.31 0.78 -15.15
C PRO A 99 -16.73 0.96 -13.74
N PRO A 100 -17.08 0.07 -12.79
CA PRO A 100 -16.44 -0.01 -11.50
C PRO A 100 -14.95 -0.37 -11.64
N LEU A 101 -14.12 0.36 -10.90
CA LEU A 101 -12.68 0.17 -10.81
C LEU A 101 -12.24 -0.47 -9.49
N ASN A 102 -13.12 -0.61 -8.50
CA ASN A 102 -12.80 -1.13 -7.17
C ASN A 102 -12.80 -2.68 -7.04
N GLY A 103 -12.62 -3.39 -8.15
CA GLY A 103 -12.57 -4.85 -8.16
C GLY A 103 -13.94 -5.55 -8.24
N SER A 104 -15.06 -4.81 -8.24
CA SER A 104 -16.39 -5.37 -8.53
C SER A 104 -16.69 -5.52 -10.04
N GLY A 105 -15.87 -4.89 -10.89
CA GLY A 105 -15.91 -4.98 -12.35
C GLY A 105 -14.89 -5.95 -12.93
N HIS A 106 -14.53 -5.74 -14.20
CA HIS A 106 -13.56 -6.58 -14.91
C HIS A 106 -12.11 -6.05 -14.86
N THR A 107 -11.85 -4.91 -14.20
CA THR A 107 -10.54 -4.22 -14.24
C THR A 107 -9.37 -5.13 -13.85
N TRP A 108 -9.58 -6.02 -12.87
CA TRP A 108 -8.58 -6.95 -12.36
C TRP A 108 -8.19 -8.08 -13.34
N HIS A 109 -8.87 -8.23 -14.48
CA HIS A 109 -8.47 -9.19 -15.52
C HIS A 109 -7.34 -8.66 -16.43
N HIS A 110 -7.00 -7.37 -16.33
CA HIS A 110 -6.03 -6.72 -17.21
C HIS A 110 -4.67 -6.57 -16.53
N PRO A 111 -3.55 -6.77 -17.25
CA PRO A 111 -2.21 -6.53 -16.72
C PRO A 111 -1.86 -5.04 -16.62
N MET A 112 -0.85 -4.69 -15.79
CA MET A 112 -0.43 -3.30 -15.58
C MET A 112 -0.23 -2.52 -16.90
N PRO A 113 0.50 -3.03 -17.92
CA PRO A 113 0.75 -2.27 -19.13
C PRO A 113 -0.53 -1.95 -19.92
N VAL A 114 -1.55 -2.82 -19.83
CA VAL A 114 -2.85 -2.57 -20.46
C VAL A 114 -3.61 -1.48 -19.71
N LEU A 115 -3.59 -1.52 -18.38
CA LEU A 115 -4.24 -0.50 -17.55
C LEU A 115 -3.59 0.88 -17.72
N GLU A 116 -2.26 0.94 -17.76
CA GLU A 116 -1.51 2.18 -18.01
C GLU A 116 -1.83 2.73 -19.40
N ARG A 117 -1.84 1.88 -20.44
CA ARG A 117 -2.18 2.30 -21.80
C ARG A 117 -3.58 2.90 -21.89
N ILE A 118 -4.58 2.28 -21.25
CA ILE A 118 -5.96 2.81 -21.21
C ILE A 118 -6.00 4.21 -20.58
N ILE A 119 -5.20 4.47 -19.53
CA ILE A 119 -5.14 5.81 -18.94
C ILE A 119 -4.42 6.79 -19.88
N ARG A 120 -3.30 6.39 -20.49
CA ARG A 120 -2.52 7.25 -21.39
C ARG A 120 -3.33 7.65 -22.62
N GLU A 121 -3.81 6.66 -23.36
CA GLU A 121 -4.43 6.82 -24.68
C GLU A 121 -5.94 7.08 -24.62
N GLY A 122 -6.54 6.92 -23.43
CA GLY A 122 -7.99 6.89 -23.27
C GLY A 122 -8.55 5.49 -23.50
N GLY A 123 -9.83 5.34 -23.22
CA GLY A 123 -10.49 4.04 -23.18
C GLY A 123 -11.85 4.03 -23.85
N PRO A 124 -12.46 2.84 -23.97
CA PRO A 124 -13.87 2.73 -24.30
C PRO A 124 -14.72 3.55 -23.31
N ALA A 125 -15.99 3.80 -23.64
CA ALA A 125 -16.89 4.60 -22.81
C ALA A 125 -16.49 6.10 -22.69
N ASN A 126 -15.93 6.68 -23.76
CA ASN A 126 -15.50 8.08 -23.81
C ASN A 126 -14.48 8.48 -22.73
N MET A 127 -13.69 7.52 -22.22
CA MET A 127 -12.66 7.82 -21.23
C MET A 127 -11.55 8.65 -21.91
N PRO A 128 -11.26 9.87 -21.43
CA PRO A 128 -10.29 10.75 -22.07
C PRO A 128 -8.86 10.25 -21.90
N ALA A 129 -7.99 10.61 -22.84
CA ALA A 129 -6.55 10.39 -22.77
C ALA A 129 -5.87 11.32 -21.74
N TRP A 130 -4.86 10.80 -21.05
CA TRP A 130 -4.09 11.51 -20.01
C TRP A 130 -2.59 11.61 -20.28
N GLU A 131 -2.07 11.07 -21.39
CA GLU A 131 -0.62 11.00 -21.72
C GLU A 131 0.13 12.35 -21.62
N HIS A 132 -0.52 13.48 -21.89
CA HIS A 132 0.08 14.81 -21.81
C HIS A 132 -0.42 15.65 -20.62
N LYS A 133 -1.16 15.02 -19.71
CA LYS A 133 -1.76 15.67 -18.54
C LYS A 133 -1.25 15.10 -17.22
N LEU A 134 -0.90 13.82 -17.22
CA LEU A 134 -0.33 13.10 -16.08
C LEU A 134 0.99 12.47 -16.53
N SER A 135 2.01 12.57 -15.68
CA SER A 135 3.24 11.81 -15.83
C SER A 135 3.03 10.32 -15.56
N ASP A 136 3.98 9.52 -16.01
CA ASP A 136 4.03 8.06 -15.80
C ASP A 136 3.86 7.70 -14.32
N ALA A 137 4.59 8.37 -13.44
CA ALA A 137 4.52 8.17 -12.01
C ALA A 137 3.14 8.55 -11.42
N GLU A 138 2.47 9.55 -12.00
CA GLU A 138 1.12 9.93 -11.60
C GLU A 138 0.07 8.91 -12.06
N ILE A 139 0.23 8.35 -13.26
CA ILE A 139 -0.61 7.26 -13.76
C ILE A 139 -0.45 6.02 -12.89
N GLU A 140 0.78 5.65 -12.56
CA GLU A 140 1.05 4.55 -11.63
C GLU A 140 0.45 4.83 -10.25
N ALA A 141 0.58 6.05 -9.72
CA ALA A 141 -0.03 6.42 -8.45
C ALA A 141 -1.57 6.27 -8.49
N VAL A 142 -2.22 6.69 -9.57
CA VAL A 142 -3.66 6.47 -9.77
C VAL A 142 -4.01 4.98 -9.75
N LEU A 143 -3.23 4.15 -10.45
CA LEU A 143 -3.44 2.69 -10.45
C LEU A 143 -3.22 2.07 -9.06
N ALA A 144 -2.22 2.54 -8.30
CA ALA A 144 -2.02 2.14 -6.92
C ALA A 144 -3.26 2.45 -6.06
N TYR A 145 -3.84 3.65 -6.19
CA TYR A 145 -5.08 3.99 -5.48
C TYR A 145 -6.25 3.10 -5.92
N VAL A 146 -6.44 2.89 -7.23
CA VAL A 146 -7.48 2.02 -7.77
C VAL A 146 -7.39 0.61 -7.19
N GLN A 147 -6.20 0.01 -7.19
CA GLN A 147 -5.98 -1.33 -6.67
C GLN A 147 -6.06 -1.40 -5.14
N SER A 148 -5.78 -0.31 -4.43
CA SER A 148 -5.97 -0.24 -2.97
C SER A 148 -7.44 -0.35 -2.54
N MET A 149 -8.38 -0.10 -3.45
CA MET A 149 -9.81 -0.26 -3.20
C MET A 149 -10.30 -1.70 -3.45
N TRP A 150 -9.45 -2.59 -3.97
CA TRP A 150 -9.85 -3.95 -4.30
C TRP A 150 -9.98 -4.80 -3.03
N PRO A 151 -11.00 -5.67 -2.94
CA PRO A 151 -10.99 -6.72 -1.94
C PRO A 151 -9.72 -7.57 -2.05
N GLN A 152 -9.10 -7.94 -0.92
CA GLN A 152 -7.85 -8.69 -0.86
C GLN A 152 -7.82 -9.87 -1.86
N LYS A 153 -8.86 -10.70 -1.87
CA LYS A 153 -8.99 -11.85 -2.79
C LYS A 153 -8.87 -11.50 -4.28
N VAL A 154 -9.31 -10.30 -4.68
CA VAL A 154 -9.24 -9.82 -6.06
C VAL A 154 -7.82 -9.37 -6.38
N TYR A 155 -7.20 -8.64 -5.45
CA TYR A 155 -5.79 -8.24 -5.57
C TYR A 155 -4.88 -9.47 -5.67
N ASP A 156 -5.05 -10.47 -4.81
CA ASP A 156 -4.24 -11.69 -4.81
C ASP A 156 -4.38 -12.44 -6.14
N ALA A 157 -5.61 -12.58 -6.65
CA ALA A 157 -5.87 -13.23 -7.92
C ALA A 157 -5.24 -12.47 -9.10
N TRP A 158 -5.18 -11.14 -9.04
CA TRP A 158 -4.47 -10.33 -10.04
C TRP A 158 -2.95 -10.51 -9.91
N ALA A 159 -2.40 -10.43 -8.69
CA ALA A 159 -0.97 -10.54 -8.42
C ALA A 159 -0.39 -11.89 -8.88
N GLN A 160 -1.11 -12.99 -8.63
CA GLN A 160 -0.74 -14.33 -9.10
C GLN A 160 -0.65 -14.40 -10.64
N ARG A 161 -1.57 -13.75 -11.36
CA ARG A 161 -1.54 -13.70 -12.82
C ARG A 161 -0.36 -12.90 -13.35
N MET A 162 0.01 -11.81 -12.67
CA MET A 162 1.16 -10.99 -13.06
C MET A 162 2.49 -11.74 -12.83
N GLN A 163 2.63 -12.48 -11.73
CA GLN A 163 3.81 -13.27 -11.44
C GLN A 163 4.03 -14.45 -12.41
N GLY A 164 2.95 -14.97 -13.00
CA GLY A 164 3.02 -15.99 -14.05
C GLY A 164 3.38 -15.46 -15.44
N GLN A 165 3.28 -14.14 -15.67
CA GLN A 165 3.57 -13.51 -16.97
C GLN A 165 5.02 -13.02 -17.12
N GLY A 166 5.82 -13.08 -16.05
CA GLY A 166 7.25 -12.71 -16.06
C GLY A 166 8.24 -13.87 -16.19
N GLN A 167 7.76 -15.07 -16.56
CA GLN A 167 8.58 -16.30 -16.66
C GLN A 167 8.55 -16.94 -18.06
N GLY A 168 8.25 -16.16 -19.10
CA GLY A 168 8.23 -16.61 -20.50
C GLY A 168 9.32 -15.95 -21.32
#